data_AF-A0A3B0VIB4-F1
#
_entry.id   AF-A0A3B0VIB4-F1
#
_cell.length_a   1.000
_cell.length_b   1.000
_cell.length_c   1.000
_cell.angle_alpha   90.00
_cell.angle_beta   90.00
_cell.angle_gamma   90.00
#
_symmetry.space_group_name_H-M   'P 1'
#
loop_
_entity.id
_entity.type
_entity.pdbx_description
1 polymer ?
#
loop_
_entity_poly.entity_id
_entity_poly.type
_entity_poly.pdbx_seq_one_letter_code
_entity_poly.pdbx_strand_id
1 'polypeptide(L)'
;MIVYLVTFCRVTVGMLFAYSFVSKVGKLPQFAQTITNFKLLPERWSQPMALLFLMGELTVVVLALIGGQWLSVAFGLAILL
;
A
#
# COMPACT_ATOMS: atom_id res chain seq x y z
N MET A 1 0.89 27.94 -6.41
CA MET A 1 0.31 27.46 -5.13
C MET A 1 -0.24 26.04 -5.24
N ILE A 2 -1.12 25.74 -6.21
CA ILE A 2 -1.71 24.39 -6.40
C ILE A 2 -0.65 23.31 -6.64
N VAL A 3 0.39 23.60 -7.44
CA VAL A 3 1.46 22.63 -7.74
C VAL A 3 2.21 22.18 -6.49
N TYR A 4 2.53 23.10 -5.58
CA TYR A 4 3.21 22.76 -4.32
C TYR A 4 2.34 21.91 -3.40
N LEU A 5 1.03 22.18 -3.36
CA LEU A 5 0.07 21.39 -2.59
C LEU A 5 -0.03 19.95 -3.12
N VAL A 6 -0.10 19.79 -4.43
CA VAL A 6 -0.14 18.46 -5.09
C VAL A 6 1.15 17.68 -4.83
N THR A 7 2.31 18.33 -4.95
CA THR A 7 3.61 17.70 -4.66
C THR A 7 3.73 17.31 -3.20
N PHE A 8 3.30 18.18 -2.28
CA PHE A 8 3.29 17.88 -0.84
C PHE A 8 2.42 16.65 -0.55
N CYS A 9 1.18 16.63 -1.06
CA CYS A 9 0.28 15.51 -0.87
C CYS A 9 0.86 14.20 -1.44
N ARG A 10 1.50 14.25 -2.61
CA ARG A 10 2.24 13.12 -3.19
C ARG A 10 3.29 12.56 -2.26
N VAL A 11 4.14 13.44 -1.71
CA VAL A 11 5.23 13.04 -0.81
C VAL A 11 4.67 12.46 0.47
N THR A 12 3.64 13.06 1.05
CA THR A 12 2.97 12.55 2.25
C THR A 12 2.35 11.18 2.03
N VAL A 13 1.63 10.97 0.92
CA VAL A 13 1.03 9.66 0.58
C VAL A 13 2.13 8.62 0.34
N GLY A 14 3.18 8.97 -0.42
CA GLY A 14 4.32 8.10 -0.66
C GLY A 14 5.02 7.68 0.65
N MET A 15 5.23 8.62 1.58
CA MET A 15 5.79 8.32 2.90
C MET A 15 4.87 7.44 3.74
N LEU A 16 3.56 7.69 3.72
CA LEU A 16 2.58 6.90 4.47
C LEU A 16 2.57 5.44 4.01
N PHE A 17 2.52 5.21 2.70
CA PHE A 17 2.60 3.85 2.15
C PHE A 17 3.98 3.21 2.37
N ALA A 18 5.08 3.95 2.25
CA ALA A 18 6.42 3.42 2.54
C ALA A 18 6.57 3.01 4.02
N TYR A 19 6.08 3.83 4.95
CA TYR A 19 6.07 3.51 6.38
C TYR A 19 5.18 2.30 6.69
N SER A 20 3.98 2.24 6.10
CA SER A 20 3.07 1.10 6.22
C SER A 20 3.72 -0.19 5.73
N PHE A 21 4.36 -0.15 4.55
CA PHE A 21 5.07 -1.27 3.95
C PHE A 21 6.21 -1.77 4.86
N VAL A 22 7.09 -0.88 5.32
CA VAL A 22 8.23 -1.26 6.19
C VAL A 22 7.73 -1.88 7.51
N SER A 23 6.68 -1.31 8.10
CA SER A 23 6.05 -1.84 9.32
C SER A 23 5.48 -3.25 9.10
N LYS A 24 4.82 -3.48 7.97
CA LYS A 24 4.21 -4.79 7.62
C LYS A 24 5.24 -5.83 7.18
N VAL A 25 6.32 -5.45 6.52
CA VAL A 25 7.42 -6.37 6.17
C VAL A 25 8.06 -6.94 7.45
N GLY A 26 8.32 -6.11 8.45
CA GLY A 26 8.88 -6.56 9.73
C GLY A 26 7.91 -7.40 10.57
N LYS A 27 6.60 -7.33 10.31
CA LYS A 27 5.53 -7.98 11.08
C LYS A 27 4.58 -8.79 10.20
N LEU A 28 5.10 -9.36 9.12
CA LEU A 28 4.34 -10.12 8.12
C LEU A 28 3.45 -11.22 8.71
N PRO A 29 3.91 -12.05 9.68
CA PRO A 29 3.04 -13.04 10.32
C PRO A 29 1.91 -12.41 11.15
N GLN A 30 2.12 -11.28 11.84
CA GLN A 30 1.06 -10.57 12.56
C GLN A 30 0.05 -9.93 11.59
N PHE A 31 0.50 -9.47 10.42
CA PHE A 31 -0.38 -8.93 9.38
C PHE A 31 -1.25 -10.03 8.76
N ALA A 32 -0.68 -11.19 8.44
CA ALA A 32 -1.43 -12.36 7.98
C ALA A 32 -2.45 -12.83 9.03
N GLN A 33 -2.07 -12.82 10.32
CA GLN A 33 -2.97 -13.17 11.42
C GLN A 33 -4.11 -12.16 11.58
N THR A 34 -3.87 -10.87 11.31
CA THR A 34 -4.91 -9.84 11.25
C THR A 34 -5.89 -10.12 10.11
N ILE A 35 -5.41 -10.44 8.91
CA ILE A 35 -6.25 -10.81 7.75
C ILE A 35 -7.10 -12.06 8.06
N THR A 36 -6.51 -13.06 8.71
CA THR A 36 -7.24 -14.25 9.16
C THR A 36 -8.34 -13.91 10.18
N ASN A 37 -8.08 -13.00 11.12
CA ASN A 37 -9.06 -12.58 12.12
C ASN A 37 -10.29 -11.87 11.52
N PHE A 38 -10.14 -11.20 10.38
CA PHE A 38 -11.27 -10.65 9.65
C PHE A 38 -12.23 -11.72 9.09
N LYS A 39 -11.87 -13.01 9.14
CA LYS A 39 -12.64 -14.14 8.60
C LYS A 39 -13.10 -13.98 7.14
N LEU A 40 -12.52 -13.03 6.41
CA LEU A 40 -12.83 -12.76 5.01
C LEU A 40 -12.34 -13.90 4.10
N LEU A 41 -11.29 -14.63 4.51
CA LEU A 41 -10.62 -15.64 3.70
C LEU A 41 -10.21 -16.87 4.55
N PRO A 42 -10.13 -18.08 3.95
CA PRO A 42 -9.59 -19.26 4.61
C PRO A 42 -8.11 -19.08 4.98
N GLU A 43 -7.66 -19.66 6.10
CA GLU A 43 -6.29 -19.51 6.63
C GLU A 43 -5.18 -19.78 5.61
N ARG A 44 -5.40 -20.71 4.68
CA ARG A 44 -4.45 -21.05 3.60
C ARG A 44 -4.23 -19.90 2.60
N TRP A 45 -5.18 -18.98 2.49
CA TRP A 45 -5.14 -17.83 1.58
C TRP A 45 -4.71 -16.53 2.28
N SER A 46 -4.68 -16.50 3.61
CA SER A 46 -4.29 -15.30 4.37
C SER A 46 -2.85 -14.87 4.11
N GLN A 47 -1.91 -15.82 4.00
CA GLN A 47 -0.51 -15.53 3.68
C GLN A 47 -0.30 -14.98 2.26
N PRO A 48 -0.81 -15.61 1.18
CA PRO A 48 -0.66 -15.04 -0.16
C PRO A 48 -1.39 -13.71 -0.32
N MET A 49 -2.54 -13.49 0.35
CA MET A 49 -3.20 -12.18 0.34
C MET A 49 -2.41 -11.12 1.10
N ALA A 50 -1.83 -11.46 2.26
CA ALA A 50 -0.93 -10.55 2.97
C ALA A 50 0.21 -10.07 2.06
N LEU A 51 0.78 -10.99 1.28
CA LEU A 51 1.84 -10.68 0.31
C LEU A 51 1.33 -9.85 -0.88
N LEU A 52 0.13 -10.14 -1.40
CA LEU A 52 -0.52 -9.34 -2.44
C LEU A 52 -0.77 -7.90 -2.01
N PHE A 53 -1.28 -7.70 -0.78
CA PHE A 53 -1.45 -6.36 -0.19
C PHE A 53 -0.11 -5.63 -0.07
N LEU A 54 0.93 -6.33 0.39
CA LEU A 54 2.27 -5.77 0.53
C LEU A 54 2.87 -5.36 -0.83
N MET A 55 2.70 -6.19 -1.85
CA MET A 55 3.10 -5.89 -3.23
C MET A 55 2.31 -4.71 -3.82
N GLY A 56 1.02 -4.63 -3.51
CA GLY A 56 0.17 -3.50 -3.87
C GLY A 56 0.66 -2.18 -3.27
N GLU A 57 0.97 -2.16 -1.97
CA GLU A 57 1.51 -0.98 -1.30
C GLU A 57 2.84 -0.55 -1.90
N LEU A 58 3.76 -1.49 -2.17
CA LEU A 58 5.03 -1.19 -2.84
C LEU A 58 4.80 -0.58 -4.23
N THR A 59 3.86 -1.13 -4.98
CA THR A 59 3.50 -0.65 -6.32
C THR A 59 2.95 0.78 -6.25
N VAL A 60 2.11 1.10 -5.26
CA VAL A 60 1.62 2.46 -5.01
C VAL A 60 2.78 3.41 -4.72
N VAL A 61 3.74 3.03 -3.86
CA VAL A 61 4.92 3.87 -3.56
C VAL A 61 5.73 4.14 -4.83
N VAL A 62 6.03 3.10 -5.61
CA VAL A 62 6.83 3.22 -6.84
C VAL A 62 6.12 4.11 -7.87
N LEU A 63 4.83 3.88 -8.11
CA LEU A 63 4.05 4.67 -9.08
C LEU A 63 3.85 6.12 -8.61
N ALA A 64 3.65 6.35 -7.31
CA ALA A 64 3.53 7.70 -6.74
C ALA A 64 4.84 8.50 -6.87
N LEU A 65 6.00 7.82 -6.75
CA LEU A 65 7.33 8.42 -6.93
C LEU A 65 7.67 8.72 -8.39
N ILE A 66 7.38 7.80 -9.32
CA ILE A 66 7.58 8.01 -10.77
C ILE A 66 6.72 9.17 -11.26
N GLY A 67 5.49 9.27 -10.75
CA GLY A 67 4.60 10.37 -11.05
C GLY A 67 4.04 10.37 -12.48
N GLY A 68 3.64 11.55 -12.99
CA GLY A 68 2.95 11.70 -14.27
C GLY A 68 1.59 10.97 -14.35
N GLN A 69 1.33 10.32 -15.49
CA GLN A 69 0.10 9.56 -15.81
C GLN A 69 -0.14 8.34 -14.91
N TRP A 70 0.93 7.83 -14.29
CA TRP A 70 0.87 6.69 -13.39
C TRP A 70 0.28 7.02 -12.03
N LEU A 71 0.12 8.32 -11.73
CA LEU A 71 -0.46 8.76 -10.47
C LEU A 71 -1.93 8.36 -10.32
N SER A 72 -2.68 8.40 -11.41
CA SER A 72 -4.09 7.97 -11.43
C SER A 72 -4.20 6.48 -11.09
N VAL A 73 -3.27 5.68 -11.60
CA VAL A 73 -3.18 4.24 -11.30
C VAL A 73 -2.73 4.01 -9.86
N ALA A 74 -1.75 4.77 -9.37
CA ALA A 74 -1.28 4.70 -7.98
C ALA A 74 -2.41 5.00 -7.00
N PHE A 75 -3.18 6.08 -7.22
CA PHE A 75 -4.30 6.42 -6.36
C PHE A 75 -5.47 5.45 -6.50
N GLY A 76 -5.73 4.92 -7.70
CA GLY A 76 -6.74 3.87 -7.90
C GLY A 76 -6.42 2.61 -7.08
N LEU A 77 -5.16 2.17 -7.09
CA LEU A 77 -4.69 1.07 -6.26
C LEU A 77 -4.75 1.40 -4.77
N ALA A 78 -4.40 2.62 -4.37
CA ALA A 78 -4.44 3.07 -2.99
C ALA A 78 -5.86 3.07 -2.39
N ILE A 79 -6.91 3.19 -3.21
CA ILE A 79 -8.32 3.13 -2.76
C ILE A 79 -8.76 1.68 -2.52
N LEU A 80 -8.15 0.71 -3.21
CA LEU A 80 -8.51 -0.70 -3.13
C LEU A 80 -7.73 -1.48 -2.06
N LEU A 81 -6.60 -0.92 -1.59
CA LEU A 81 -5.75 -1.42 -0.50
C LEU A 81 -6.19 -0.85 0.85
#